data_AF-A0A8J2BL04-F1
#
_entry.id   AF-A0A8J2BL04-F1
#
_cell.length_a   1.000
_cell.length_b   1.000
_cell.length_c   1.000
_cell.angle_alpha   90.00
_cell.angle_beta   90.00
_cell.angle_gamma   90.00
#
_symmetry.space_group_name_H-M   'P 1'
#
loop_
_entity.id
_entity.type
_entity.pdbx_description
1 polymer ?
#
loop_
_entity_poly.entity_id
_entity_poly.type
_entity_poly.pdbx_seq_one_letter_code
_entity_poly.pdbx_strand_id
1 'polypeptide(L)'
;MAKLEDEFEYAMAATQVLRVPRRSIDTLGSSLVHYHLVTAHMDLVDVCFVREGKMEAERPRIVTPTYMAKILLDGFGAKAQEYVQYLAQHSREFVFLRYGFRMRKEEVECYEVREPLEVTLERVEAEVEAKGDPLAAIVVGVDDAWEISLVKFMLEYVRTSFPQNLEDFRKRGWL
;
A
#
# COMPACT_ATOMS: atom_id res chain seq x y z
N MET A 1 -21.80 2.93 9.31
CA MET A 1 -20.98 1.82 9.81
C MET A 1 -20.97 0.72 8.77
N ALA A 2 -22.00 -0.13 8.62
CA ALA A 2 -22.05 -1.20 7.61
C ALA A 2 -21.63 -0.80 6.17
N LYS A 3 -22.21 0.27 5.60
CA LYS A 3 -21.89 0.71 4.22
C LYS A 3 -20.40 1.06 4.00
N LEU A 4 -19.72 1.58 5.03
CA LEU A 4 -18.30 1.94 4.94
C LEU A 4 -17.41 0.69 5.05
N GLU A 5 -17.81 -0.26 5.90
CA GLU A 5 -17.14 -1.56 6.01
C GLU A 5 -17.26 -2.33 4.70
N ASP A 6 -18.44 -2.32 4.07
CA ASP A 6 -18.66 -2.92 2.75
C ASP A 6 -17.78 -2.27 1.67
N GLU A 7 -17.61 -0.95 1.70
CA GLU A 7 -16.71 -0.21 0.78
C GLU A 7 -15.24 -0.61 0.98
N PHE A 8 -14.82 -0.80 2.24
CA PHE A 8 -13.46 -1.26 2.56
C PHE A 8 -13.22 -2.69 2.11
N GLU A 9 -14.14 -3.61 2.39
CA GLU A 9 -14.06 -5.01 1.94
C GLU A 9 -14.06 -5.10 0.41
N TYR A 10 -14.89 -4.29 -0.26
CA TYR A 10 -14.90 -4.22 -1.72
C TYR A 10 -13.58 -3.72 -2.28
N ALA A 11 -13.05 -2.59 -1.78
CA ALA A 11 -11.76 -2.06 -2.21
C ALA A 11 -10.63 -3.06 -1.97
N MET A 12 -10.66 -3.78 -0.85
CA MET A 12 -9.73 -4.85 -0.56
C MET A 12 -9.81 -5.98 -1.59
N ALA A 13 -11.02 -6.49 -1.86
CA ALA A 13 -11.23 -7.59 -2.80
C ALA A 13 -10.86 -7.20 -4.24
N ALA A 14 -11.14 -5.95 -4.62
CA ALA A 14 -10.86 -5.43 -5.96
C ALA A 14 -9.38 -5.06 -6.18
N THR A 15 -8.61 -4.86 -5.11
CA THR A 15 -7.18 -4.51 -5.23
C THR A 15 -6.36 -5.70 -5.69
N GLN A 16 -5.69 -5.56 -6.83
CA GLN A 16 -4.80 -6.56 -7.41
C GLN A 16 -3.38 -6.01 -7.53
N VAL A 17 -2.38 -6.84 -7.26
CA VAL A 17 -0.96 -6.46 -7.37
C VAL A 17 -0.35 -7.24 -8.51
N LEU A 18 -0.03 -6.56 -9.61
CA LEU A 18 0.54 -7.19 -10.82
C LEU A 18 2.05 -7.36 -10.70
N ARG A 19 2.72 -6.40 -10.05
CA ARG A 19 4.17 -6.43 -9.85
C ARG A 19 4.51 -5.93 -8.45
N VAL A 20 5.32 -6.71 -7.73
CA VAL A 20 5.95 -6.28 -6.48
C VAL A 20 7.41 -5.88 -6.75
N PRO A 21 8.00 -5.01 -5.91
CA PRO A 21 9.42 -4.67 -6.00
C PRO A 21 10.31 -5.92 -5.96
N ARG A 22 11.34 -5.97 -6.82
CA ARG A 22 12.28 -7.11 -6.90
C ARG A 22 13.32 -7.10 -5.79
N ARG A 23 13.61 -5.93 -5.20
CA ARG A 23 14.58 -5.80 -4.10
C ARG A 23 13.85 -5.75 -2.76
N SER A 24 14.20 -6.67 -1.86
CA SER A 24 13.75 -6.63 -0.48
C SER A 24 14.36 -5.45 0.27
N ILE A 25 13.65 -4.95 1.29
CA ILE A 25 14.01 -3.86 2.20
C ILE A 25 15.53 -3.82 2.49
N ASP A 26 16.19 -2.77 1.99
CA ASP A 26 17.59 -2.51 2.25
C ASP A 26 17.73 -1.99 3.69
N THR A 27 18.57 -2.68 4.46
CA THR A 27 19.28 -2.22 5.66
C THR A 27 18.86 -0.84 6.22
N LEU A 28 18.15 -0.83 7.36
CA LEU A 28 17.88 0.27 8.32
C LEU A 28 16.40 0.49 8.68
N GLY A 29 15.48 -0.32 8.14
CA GLY A 29 14.09 -0.38 8.62
C GLY A 29 13.11 0.56 7.93
N SER A 30 13.43 1.03 6.72
CA SER A 30 12.53 1.75 5.81
C SER A 30 12.38 1.00 4.49
N SER A 31 11.14 0.84 4.01
CA SER A 31 10.78 0.21 2.75
C SER A 31 10.39 1.31 1.78
N LEU A 32 11.12 1.49 0.68
CA LEU A 32 10.78 2.43 -0.38
C LEU A 32 10.16 1.67 -1.56
N VAL A 33 9.05 2.19 -2.09
CA VAL A 33 8.37 1.66 -3.26
C VAL A 33 8.04 2.81 -4.21
N HIS A 34 8.30 2.62 -5.50
CA HIS A 34 7.77 3.49 -6.54
C HIS A 34 6.50 2.84 -7.08
N TYR A 35 5.33 3.40 -6.79
CA TYR A 35 4.07 2.80 -7.17
C TYR A 35 3.57 3.36 -8.49
N HIS A 36 2.97 2.49 -9.29
CA HIS A 36 2.13 2.79 -10.43
C HIS A 36 0.77 2.18 -10.16
N LEU A 37 -0.21 3.03 -9.84
CA LEU A 37 -1.58 2.62 -9.56
C LEU A 37 -2.45 2.93 -10.76
N VAL A 38 -3.14 1.91 -11.27
CA VAL A 38 -4.08 2.05 -12.38
C VAL A 38 -5.49 1.74 -11.89
N THR A 39 -6.44 2.63 -12.18
CA THR A 39 -7.85 2.45 -11.84
C THR A 39 -8.72 2.78 -13.04
N ALA A 40 -9.72 1.95 -13.32
CA ALA A 40 -10.73 2.28 -14.33
C ALA A 40 -11.67 3.37 -13.79
N HIS A 41 -12.08 4.31 -14.66
CA HIS A 41 -13.08 5.32 -14.34
C HIS A 41 -14.43 4.63 -14.12
N MET A 42 -15.16 5.02 -13.07
CA MET A 42 -16.39 4.32 -12.69
C MET A 42 -17.56 4.61 -13.64
N ASP A 43 -17.64 5.83 -14.17
CA ASP A 43 -18.73 6.25 -15.08
C ASP A 43 -18.41 6.20 -16.58
N LEU A 44 -17.13 6.01 -16.96
CA LEU A 44 -16.68 6.12 -18.35
C LEU A 44 -15.99 4.83 -18.79
N VAL A 45 -16.42 4.32 -19.94
CA VAL A 45 -15.82 3.15 -20.59
C VAL A 45 -14.51 3.57 -21.24
N ASP A 46 -13.49 2.72 -21.16
CA ASP A 46 -12.16 2.93 -21.74
C ASP A 46 -11.50 4.24 -21.29
N VAL A 47 -11.72 4.60 -20.04
CA VAL A 47 -11.03 5.70 -19.37
C VAL A 47 -10.41 5.16 -18.08
N CYS A 48 -9.12 5.42 -17.91
CA CYS A 48 -8.35 5.00 -16.74
C CYS A 48 -7.62 6.19 -16.13
N PHE A 49 -7.37 6.14 -14.84
CA PHE A 49 -6.43 7.01 -14.15
C PHE A 49 -5.16 6.25 -13.84
N VAL A 50 -4.02 6.85 -14.16
CA VAL A 50 -2.70 6.36 -13.75
C VAL A 50 -2.15 7.33 -12.72
N ARG A 51 -1.81 6.81 -11.54
CA ARG A 51 -1.21 7.54 -10.43
C ARG A 51 0.17 6.98 -10.15
N GLU A 52 1.17 7.84 -10.22
CA GLU A 52 2.56 7.50 -10.01
C GLU A 52 3.10 8.25 -8.80
N GLY A 53 3.88 7.55 -7.99
CA GLY A 53 4.49 8.19 -6.84
C GLY A 53 5.36 7.28 -6.02
N LYS A 54 5.65 7.74 -4.80
CA LYS A 54 6.52 7.04 -3.86
C LYS A 54 5.76 6.72 -2.59
N MET A 55 6.01 5.53 -2.08
CA MET A 55 5.60 5.13 -0.75
C MET A 55 6.78 4.69 0.08
N GLU A 56 6.81 5.17 1.32
CA GLU A 56 7.80 4.80 2.30
C GLU A 56 7.10 4.19 3.51
N ALA A 57 7.56 3.02 3.96
CA ALA A 57 7.12 2.43 5.22
C ALA A 57 8.31 2.23 6.15
N GLU A 58 8.30 2.91 7.30
CA GLU A 58 9.35 2.79 8.31
C GLU A 58 8.81 2.32 9.66
N ARG A 59 9.62 1.53 10.37
CA ARG A 59 9.34 1.22 11.78
C ARG A 59 9.78 2.42 12.65
N PRO A 60 8.91 2.94 13.55
CA PRO A 60 9.29 4.00 14.47
C PRO A 60 10.42 3.53 15.39
N ARG A 61 11.47 4.34 15.52
CA ARG A 61 12.64 4.05 16.39
C ARG A 61 12.36 4.28 17.88
N ILE A 62 11.34 5.07 18.21
CA ILE A 62 10.92 5.37 19.58
C ILE A 62 9.40 5.22 19.64
N VAL A 63 8.93 4.25 20.43
CA VAL A 63 7.52 4.10 20.77
C VAL A 63 7.35 4.67 22.18
N THR A 64 6.73 5.85 22.29
CA THR A 64 6.29 6.35 23.60
C THR A 64 4.99 5.64 24.00
N PRO A 65 4.73 5.40 25.31
CA PRO A 65 3.53 4.68 25.77
C PRO A 65 2.21 5.27 25.27
N THR A 66 2.18 6.58 24.99
CA THR A 66 1.03 7.31 24.44
C THR A 66 0.74 6.98 22.97
N TYR A 67 1.69 6.39 22.25
CA TYR A 67 1.62 6.04 20.82
C TYR A 67 1.54 4.52 20.57
N MET A 68 1.07 3.77 21.56
CA MET A 68 0.89 2.32 21.44
C MET A 68 -0.09 2.00 20.27
N ALA A 69 0.41 1.32 19.23
CA ALA A 69 -0.33 0.76 18.11
C ALA A 69 -1.11 1.73 17.19
N LYS A 70 -0.47 2.75 16.62
CA LYS A 70 -1.04 3.49 15.47
C LYS A 70 -0.18 3.32 14.22
N ILE A 71 -0.83 3.08 13.08
CA ILE A 71 -0.22 3.38 11.79
C ILE A 71 -0.38 4.89 11.60
N LEU A 72 0.74 5.57 11.40
CA LEU A 72 0.75 6.96 10.97
C LEU A 72 0.78 6.96 9.46
N LEU A 73 -0.27 7.45 8.83
CA LEU A 73 -0.35 7.61 7.39
C LEU A 73 -0.13 9.09 7.05
N ASP A 74 1.05 9.43 6.54
CA ASP A 74 1.40 10.77 6.08
C ASP A 74 1.13 10.89 4.57
N GLY A 75 0.45 11.95 4.14
CA GLY A 75 0.12 12.18 2.73
C GLY A 75 -1.08 11.38 2.20
N PHE A 76 -1.73 10.56 3.03
CA PHE A 76 -2.97 9.84 2.69
C PHE A 76 -4.22 10.62 3.12
N GLY A 77 -5.30 10.47 2.36
CA GLY A 77 -6.61 11.05 2.66
C GLY A 77 -7.35 10.38 3.82
N ALA A 78 -8.48 10.99 4.22
CA ALA A 78 -9.25 10.59 5.40
C ALA A 78 -9.78 9.14 5.32
N LYS A 79 -10.24 8.71 4.14
CA LYS A 79 -10.74 7.33 3.94
C LYS A 79 -9.68 6.27 4.26
N ALA A 80 -8.42 6.52 3.88
CA ALA A 80 -7.31 5.60 4.18
C ALA A 80 -7.02 5.53 5.69
N GLN A 81 -7.17 6.64 6.42
CA GLN A 81 -7.04 6.67 7.89
C GLN A 81 -8.13 5.83 8.57
N GLU A 82 -9.37 5.96 8.10
CA GLU A 82 -10.51 5.19 8.59
C GLU A 82 -10.33 3.69 8.29
N TYR A 83 -9.87 3.36 7.09
CA TYR A 83 -9.57 1.98 6.69
C TYR A 83 -8.52 1.32 7.60
N VAL A 84 -7.44 2.02 7.92
CA VAL A 84 -6.42 1.53 8.85
C VAL A 84 -6.98 1.26 10.24
N GLN A 85 -7.86 2.15 10.74
CA GLN A 85 -8.51 1.97 12.03
C GLN A 85 -9.44 0.76 12.02
N TYR A 86 -10.19 0.57 10.93
CA TYR A 86 -11.01 -0.61 10.70
C TYR A 86 -10.15 -1.90 10.70
N LEU A 87 -9.06 -1.93 9.92
CA LEU A 87 -8.15 -3.08 9.86
C LEU A 87 -7.55 -3.42 11.24
N ALA A 88 -7.13 -2.41 12.01
CA ALA A 88 -6.54 -2.63 13.33
C ALA A 88 -7.51 -3.28 14.31
N GLN A 89 -8.82 -3.08 14.13
CA GLN A 89 -9.87 -3.64 14.99
C GLN A 89 -10.37 -5.01 14.50
N HIS A 90 -10.39 -5.24 13.18
CA HIS A 90 -11.08 -6.39 12.59
C HIS A 90 -10.14 -7.46 11.99
N SER A 91 -8.92 -7.10 11.59
CA SER A 91 -8.03 -8.04 10.90
C SER A 91 -6.98 -8.66 11.82
N ARG A 92 -7.07 -9.98 11.99
CA ARG A 92 -6.06 -10.79 12.69
C ARG A 92 -4.80 -11.01 11.86
N GLU A 93 -4.86 -10.81 10.55
CA GLU A 93 -3.71 -11.00 9.66
C GLU A 93 -2.66 -9.88 9.84
N PHE A 94 -3.12 -8.68 10.17
CA PHE A 94 -2.27 -7.51 10.35
C PHE A 94 -1.89 -7.30 11.83
N VAL A 95 -1.69 -8.38 12.59
CA VAL A 95 -1.24 -8.31 14.00
C VAL A 95 0.03 -7.49 14.19
N PHE A 96 0.88 -7.43 13.16
CA PHE A 96 2.10 -6.62 13.19
C PHE A 96 1.83 -5.12 13.28
N LEU A 97 0.63 -4.63 12.93
CA LEU A 97 0.25 -3.23 13.08
C LEU A 97 0.38 -2.72 14.52
N ARG A 98 0.29 -3.62 15.51
CA ARG A 98 0.52 -3.32 16.92
C ARG A 98 1.93 -2.83 17.22
N TYR A 99 2.90 -3.12 16.35
CA TYR A 99 4.28 -2.66 16.49
C TYR A 99 4.49 -1.19 16.10
N GLY A 100 3.47 -0.53 15.54
CA GLY A 100 3.53 0.84 15.06
C GLY A 100 4.31 0.95 13.75
N PHE A 101 3.74 1.64 12.77
CA PHE A 101 4.38 1.90 11.47
C PHE A 101 4.08 3.33 11.06
N ARG A 102 5.03 3.95 10.38
CA ARG A 102 4.75 5.17 9.63
C ARG A 102 4.80 4.83 8.15
N MET A 103 3.71 5.11 7.44
CA MET A 103 3.66 5.05 6.00
C MET A 103 3.52 6.46 5.46
N ARG A 104 4.32 6.81 4.46
CA ARG A 104 4.22 8.09 3.77
C ARG A 104 3.93 7.83 2.32
N LYS A 105 3.01 8.61 1.75
CA LYS A 105 2.72 8.64 0.32
C LYS A 105 3.05 10.03 -0.22
N GLU A 106 3.81 10.05 -1.31
CA GLU A 106 4.03 11.23 -2.13
C GLU A 106 3.53 10.91 -3.53
N GLU A 107 2.55 11.66 -4.02
CA GLU A 107 2.10 11.57 -5.41
C GLU A 107 2.98 12.47 -6.27
N VAL A 108 3.51 11.90 -7.36
CA VAL A 108 4.40 12.58 -8.28
C VAL A 108 3.63 12.99 -9.53
N GLU A 109 2.82 12.09 -10.07
CA GLU A 109 2.05 12.32 -11.28
C GLU A 109 0.68 11.63 -11.21
N CYS A 110 -0.34 12.28 -11.77
CA CYS A 110 -1.67 11.73 -11.92
C CYS A 110 -2.25 12.20 -13.25
N TYR A 111 -2.67 11.27 -14.10
CA TYR A 111 -3.19 11.58 -15.42
C TYR A 111 -4.29 10.62 -15.86
N GLU A 112 -5.22 11.15 -16.66
CA GLU A 112 -6.27 10.39 -17.35
C GLU A 112 -5.72 9.82 -18.65
N VAL A 113 -6.09 8.58 -18.96
CA VAL A 113 -5.81 7.92 -20.22
C VAL A 113 -7.11 7.39 -20.80
N ARG A 114 -7.32 7.60 -22.10
CA ARG A 114 -8.54 7.19 -22.83
C ARG A 114 -8.28 5.91 -23.61
N GLU A 115 -8.02 4.85 -22.88
CA GLU A 115 -7.85 3.50 -23.41
C GLU A 115 -8.39 2.45 -22.41
N PRO A 116 -8.68 1.22 -22.86
CA PRO A 116 -9.08 0.13 -21.98
C PRO A 116 -8.04 -0.14 -20.88
N LEU A 117 -8.50 -0.70 -19.76
CA LEU A 117 -7.66 -0.98 -18.61
C LEU A 117 -6.50 -1.90 -18.98
N GLU A 118 -6.76 -2.94 -19.77
CA GLU A 118 -5.78 -3.93 -20.20
C GLU A 118 -4.66 -3.27 -21.02
N VAL A 119 -5.00 -2.36 -21.93
CA VAL A 119 -4.04 -1.64 -22.76
C VAL A 119 -3.20 -0.68 -21.90
N THR A 120 -3.84 0.02 -20.96
CA THR A 120 -3.15 0.90 -20.02
C THR A 120 -2.14 0.11 -19.17
N LEU A 121 -2.54 -1.07 -18.70
CA LEU A 121 -1.70 -1.95 -17.89
C LEU A 121 -0.49 -2.45 -18.67
N GLU A 122 -0.69 -2.96 -19.88
CA GLU A 122 0.41 -3.42 -20.75
C GLU A 122 1.43 -2.30 -21.00
N ARG A 123 0.95 -1.07 -21.22
CA ARG A 123 1.81 0.10 -21.40
C ARG A 123 2.62 0.42 -20.14
N VAL A 124 1.97 0.48 -18.97
CA VAL A 124 2.63 0.74 -17.69
C VAL A 124 3.66 -0.35 -17.36
N GLU A 125 3.34 -1.62 -17.60
CA GLU A 125 4.26 -2.74 -17.44
C GLU A 125 5.50 -2.61 -18.33
N ALA A 126 5.30 -2.27 -19.60
CA ALA A 126 6.40 -2.07 -20.55
C ALA A 126 7.30 -0.89 -20.13
N GLU A 127 6.72 0.21 -19.68
CA GLU A 127 7.47 1.38 -19.20
C GLU A 127 8.31 1.05 -17.95
N VAL A 128 7.70 0.34 -16.99
CA VAL A 128 8.39 -0.09 -15.76
C VAL A 128 9.53 -1.06 -16.07
N GLU A 129 9.34 -2.01 -16.99
CA GLU A 129 10.40 -2.94 -17.37
C GLU A 129 11.51 -2.24 -18.16
N ALA A 130 11.17 -1.30 -19.03
CA ALA A 130 12.15 -0.49 -19.77
C ALA A 130 13.01 0.39 -18.84
N LYS A 131 12.41 0.95 -17.78
CA LYS A 131 13.14 1.71 -16.74
C LYS A 131 14.04 0.81 -15.89
N GLY A 132 13.76 -0.49 -15.82
CA GLY A 132 14.54 -1.45 -15.04
C GLY A 132 14.52 -1.20 -13.53
N ASP A 133 13.49 -0.50 -13.03
CA ASP A 133 13.42 -0.07 -11.64
C ASP A 133 13.13 -1.26 -10.70
N PRO A 134 14.06 -1.61 -9.79
CA PRO A 134 13.87 -2.73 -8.86
C PRO A 134 12.88 -2.41 -7.72
N LEU A 135 12.53 -1.13 -7.53
CA LEU A 135 11.59 -0.65 -6.50
C LEU A 135 10.18 -0.42 -7.04
N ALA A 136 9.97 -0.60 -8.35
CA ALA A 136 8.69 -0.35 -8.98
C ALA A 136 7.66 -1.44 -8.67
N ALA A 137 6.46 -1.00 -8.29
CA ALA A 137 5.29 -1.82 -8.06
C ALA A 137 4.13 -1.37 -8.96
N ILE A 138 3.33 -2.32 -9.44
CA ILE A 138 2.14 -2.05 -10.25
C ILE A 138 0.94 -2.60 -9.50
N VAL A 139 0.01 -1.71 -9.20
CA VAL A 139 -1.20 -1.97 -8.42
C VAL A 139 -2.41 -1.60 -9.26
N VAL A 140 -3.44 -2.41 -9.20
CA VAL A 140 -4.76 -2.13 -9.76
C VAL A 140 -5.74 -1.95 -8.62
N GLY A 141 -6.56 -0.90 -8.71
CA GLY A 141 -7.52 -0.57 -7.67
C GLY A 141 -8.83 -0.03 -8.23
N VAL A 142 -9.67 0.42 -7.31
CA VAL A 142 -10.94 1.10 -7.60
C VAL A 142 -10.70 2.60 -7.45
N ASP A 143 -11.21 3.39 -8.40
CA ASP A 143 -10.95 4.84 -8.43
C ASP A 143 -11.43 5.55 -7.15
N ASP A 144 -12.63 5.24 -6.64
CA ASP A 144 -13.18 5.87 -5.41
C ASP A 144 -12.43 5.52 -4.10
N ALA A 145 -11.61 4.47 -4.14
CA ALA A 145 -10.94 3.88 -2.98
C ALA A 145 -9.44 3.59 -3.25
N TRP A 146 -8.85 4.32 -4.19
CA TRP A 146 -7.50 4.06 -4.70
C TRP A 146 -6.42 4.09 -3.61
N GLU A 147 -6.56 4.96 -2.60
CA GLU A 147 -5.62 5.04 -1.48
C GLU A 147 -5.70 3.80 -0.57
N ILE A 148 -6.86 3.14 -0.49
CA ILE A 148 -7.02 1.89 0.26
C ILE A 148 -6.24 0.77 -0.42
N SER A 149 -6.25 0.73 -1.76
CA SER A 149 -5.43 -0.20 -2.53
C SER A 149 -3.94 -0.04 -2.24
N LEU A 150 -3.45 1.20 -2.14
CA LEU A 150 -2.06 1.49 -1.80
C LEU A 150 -1.70 1.05 -0.37
N VAL A 151 -2.57 1.34 0.61
CA VAL A 151 -2.36 0.91 2.00
C VAL A 151 -2.33 -0.62 2.10
N LYS A 152 -3.31 -1.31 1.49
CA LYS A 152 -3.35 -2.79 1.46
C LYS A 152 -2.06 -3.35 0.87
N PHE A 153 -1.67 -2.87 -0.30
CA PHE A 153 -0.45 -3.30 -0.97
C PHE A 153 0.78 -3.10 -0.08
N MET A 154 0.96 -1.91 0.51
CA MET A 154 2.12 -1.65 1.37
C MET A 154 2.14 -2.54 2.61
N LEU A 155 0.98 -2.80 3.21
CA LEU A 155 0.87 -3.71 4.36
C LEU A 155 1.27 -5.13 4.00
N GLU A 156 0.81 -5.65 2.87
CA GLU A 156 1.18 -6.97 2.38
C GLU A 156 2.67 -7.04 2.03
N TYR A 157 3.20 -6.01 1.35
CA TYR A 157 4.60 -5.94 0.97
C TYR A 157 5.55 -5.87 2.18
N VAL A 158 5.19 -5.07 3.18
CA VAL A 158 5.86 -5.04 4.49
C VAL A 158 5.82 -6.43 5.10
N ARG A 159 4.64 -7.06 5.23
CA ARG A 159 4.48 -8.38 5.85
C ARG A 159 5.41 -9.44 5.24
N THR A 160 5.50 -9.52 3.91
CA THR A 160 6.38 -10.49 3.21
C THR A 160 7.86 -10.17 3.35
N SER A 161 8.21 -8.92 3.64
CA SER A 161 9.59 -8.44 3.73
C SER A 161 10.14 -8.42 5.18
N PHE A 162 9.27 -8.57 6.20
CA PHE A 162 9.64 -8.75 7.60
C PHE A 162 9.68 -10.21 8.18
N PRO A 163 9.95 -11.31 7.44
CA PRO A 163 9.93 -12.66 8.02
C PRO A 163 10.97 -12.92 9.12
N GLN A 164 12.14 -12.27 9.07
CA GLN A 164 13.32 -12.70 9.85
C GLN A 164 13.43 -12.13 11.27
N ASN A 165 12.60 -11.17 11.68
CA ASN A 165 12.78 -10.55 13.00
C ASN A 165 11.84 -11.08 14.10
N LEU A 166 10.72 -11.74 13.77
CA LEU A 166 9.76 -12.15 14.81
C LEU A 166 10.34 -13.21 15.77
N GLU A 167 11.14 -14.15 15.26
CA GLU A 167 11.86 -15.13 16.08
C GLU A 167 12.99 -14.51 16.92
N ASP A 168 13.64 -13.45 16.40
CA ASP A 168 14.69 -12.73 17.12
C ASP A 168 14.12 -11.86 18.27
N PHE A 169 12.86 -11.39 18.13
CA PHE A 169 12.12 -10.74 19.21
C PHE A 169 11.76 -11.70 20.34
N ARG A 170 11.42 -12.96 20.04
CA ARG A 170 11.21 -13.99 21.08
C ARG A 170 12.50 -14.32 21.83
N LYS A 171 13.66 -14.30 21.15
CA LYS A 171 14.98 -14.48 21.78
C LYS A 171 15.44 -13.29 22.63
N ARG A 172 14.92 -12.08 22.36
CA ARG A 172 15.25 -10.85 23.12
C ARG A 172 14.32 -10.56 24.32
N GLY A 173 13.39 -11.47 24.65
CA GLY A 173 12.69 -11.46 25.95
C GLY A 173 11.55 -10.45 26.10
N TRP A 174 10.85 -10.09 25.03
CA TRP A 174 9.69 -9.18 25.07
C TRP A 174 8.34 -9.90 24.92
N LEU A 175 8.23 -11.14 25.42
CA LEU A 175 6.99 -11.92 25.51
C LEU A 175 6.89 -12.57 26.89
#